data_AF-A0AAE4YYR0-F1
#
_entry.id   AF-A0AAE4YYR0-F1
#
_cell.length_a   1.000
_cell.length_b   1.000
_cell.length_c   1.000
_cell.angle_alpha   90.00
_cell.angle_beta   90.00
_cell.angle_gamma   90.00
#
_symmetry.space_group_name_H-M   'P 1'
#
loop_
_entity.id
_entity.type
_entity.pdbx_description
1 polymer ?
#
loop_
_entity_poly.entity_id
_entity_poly.type
_entity_poly.pdbx_seq_one_letter_code
_entity_poly.pdbx_strand_id
1 'polypeptide(L)'
;MIETLLDFSGLEDISRDLQLLSGAENNRVLREATRAGANVLKEEVVSRAPVRRGKLRRNVVILSRRSRDGGMESGVHIRGVNPDTGNS
;
A
#
# COMPACT_ATOMS: atom_id res chain seq x y z
N MET A 1 -24.58 -7.73 -52.30
CA MET A 1 -23.67 -6.86 -51.54
C MET A 1 -23.71 -7.39 -50.11
N ILE A 2 -22.63 -8.00 -49.64
CA ILE A 2 -22.58 -8.51 -48.26
C ILE A 2 -22.07 -7.37 -47.41
N GLU A 3 -22.96 -6.74 -46.64
CA GLU A 3 -22.58 -5.81 -45.58
C GLU A 3 -21.99 -6.64 -44.43
N THR A 4 -20.67 -6.76 -44.41
CA THR A 4 -19.98 -7.25 -43.22
C THR A 4 -20.05 -6.15 -42.18
N LEU A 5 -21.04 -6.21 -41.30
CA LEU A 5 -21.11 -5.39 -40.10
C LEU A 5 -19.94 -5.81 -39.19
N LEU A 6 -18.79 -5.18 -39.39
CA LEU A 6 -17.61 -5.38 -38.55
C LEU A 6 -17.87 -4.72 -37.20
N ASP A 7 -18.24 -5.54 -36.21
CA ASP A 7 -18.44 -5.12 -34.83
C ASP A 7 -17.08 -5.07 -34.09
N PHE A 8 -16.61 -3.87 -33.80
CA PHE A 8 -15.37 -3.62 -33.06
C PHE A 8 -15.59 -3.26 -31.59
N SER A 9 -16.84 -3.32 -31.09
CA SER A 9 -17.16 -2.99 -29.69
C SER A 9 -16.38 -3.85 -28.70
N GLY A 10 -16.16 -5.14 -29.01
CA GLY A 10 -15.35 -6.03 -28.18
C GLY A 10 -13.87 -5.62 -28.04
N LEU A 11 -13.29 -4.89 -29.00
CA LEU A 11 -11.93 -4.34 -28.86
C LEU A 11 -11.91 -3.15 -27.90
N GLU A 12 -12.98 -2.37 -27.84
CA GLU A 12 -13.13 -1.25 -26.90
C GLU A 12 -13.23 -1.77 -25.45
N ASP A 13 -13.98 -2.85 -25.23
CA ASP A 13 -14.07 -3.52 -23.93
C ASP A 13 -12.72 -4.04 -23.44
N ILE A 14 -11.97 -4.72 -24.32
CA ILE A 14 -10.61 -5.21 -24.00
C ILE A 14 -9.68 -4.05 -23.65
N SER A 15 -9.76 -2.94 -24.40
CA SER A 15 -8.96 -1.74 -24.12
C SER A 15 -9.24 -1.17 -22.72
N ARG A 16 -10.53 -1.09 -22.34
CA ARG A 16 -10.94 -0.66 -20.98
C ARG A 16 -10.39 -1.59 -19.90
N ASP A 17 -10.51 -2.89 -20.08
CA ASP A 17 -10.03 -3.88 -19.11
C ASP A 17 -8.50 -3.81 -18.94
N LEU A 18 -7.76 -3.63 -20.02
CA LEU A 18 -6.30 -3.46 -19.97
C LEU A 18 -5.89 -2.18 -19.25
N GLN A 19 -6.65 -1.08 -19.41
CA GLN A 19 -6.40 0.15 -18.67
C GLN A 19 -6.65 -0.02 -17.17
N LEU A 20 -7.74 -0.70 -16.79
CA LEU A 20 -8.04 -1.02 -15.40
C LEU A 20 -6.95 -1.90 -14.77
N LEU A 21 -6.51 -2.94 -15.49
CA LEU A 21 -5.46 -3.83 -15.05
C LEU A 21 -4.13 -3.09 -14.87
N SER A 22 -3.75 -2.24 -15.84
CA SER A 22 -2.55 -1.42 -15.77
C SER A 22 -2.55 -0.49 -14.54
N GLY A 23 -3.69 0.15 -14.26
CA GLY A 23 -3.86 0.96 -13.05
C GLY A 23 -3.76 0.14 -11.75
N ALA A 24 -4.34 -1.06 -11.73
CA ALA A 24 -4.30 -1.94 -10.57
C ALA A 24 -2.88 -2.45 -10.27
N GLU A 25 -2.16 -2.91 -11.29
CA GLU A 25 -0.78 -3.37 -11.17
C GLU A 25 0.17 -2.25 -10.74
N ASN A 26 0.03 -1.05 -11.32
CA ASN A 26 0.82 0.11 -10.88
C ASN A 26 0.60 0.43 -9.39
N ASN A 27 -0.63 0.40 -8.91
CA ASN A 27 -0.93 0.64 -7.49
C ASN A 27 -0.36 -0.44 -6.58
N ARG A 28 -0.34 -1.69 -7.03
CA ARG A 28 0.26 -2.81 -6.30
C ARG A 28 1.78 -2.63 -6.17
N VAL A 29 2.47 -2.35 -7.28
CA VAL A 29 3.92 -2.14 -7.29
C VAL A 29 4.32 -0.96 -6.38
N LEU A 30 3.61 0.16 -6.46
CA LEU A 30 3.86 1.31 -5.58
C LEU A 30 3.65 0.98 -4.10
N ARG A 31 2.62 0.18 -3.77
CA ARG A 31 2.38 -0.27 -2.40
C ARG A 31 3.51 -1.16 -1.91
N GLU A 32 3.95 -2.13 -2.72
CA GLU A 32 5.03 -3.05 -2.35
C GLU A 32 6.36 -2.30 -2.17
N ALA A 33 6.70 -1.39 -3.10
CA ALA A 33 7.91 -0.57 -3.02
C ALA A 33 7.94 0.31 -1.75
N THR A 34 6.84 1.01 -1.45
CA THR A 34 6.77 1.86 -0.25
C THR A 34 6.78 1.04 1.03
N ARG A 35 6.16 -0.15 1.02
CA ARG A 35 6.23 -1.09 2.16
C ARG A 35 7.62 -1.63 2.40
N ALA A 36 8.38 -1.93 1.35
CA ALA A 36 9.77 -2.36 1.49
C ALA A 36 10.60 -1.29 2.22
N GLY A 37 10.47 -0.01 1.84
CA GLY A 37 11.11 1.09 2.56
C GLY A 37 10.65 1.20 4.03
N ALA A 38 9.35 1.06 4.29
CA ALA A 38 8.81 1.09 5.64
C ALA A 38 9.25 -0.11 6.50
N ASN A 39 9.53 -1.28 5.90
CA ASN A 39 10.06 -2.45 6.60
C ASN A 39 11.45 -2.19 7.18
N VAL A 40 12.33 -1.55 6.40
CA VAL A 40 13.68 -1.18 6.88
C VAL A 40 13.57 -0.27 8.11
N LEU A 41 12.69 0.73 8.06
CA LEU A 41 12.44 1.60 9.21
C LEU A 41 11.85 0.86 10.41
N LYS A 42 10.91 -0.06 10.17
CA LYS A 42 10.32 -0.89 11.23
C LYS A 42 11.38 -1.72 11.95
N GLU A 43 12.31 -2.33 11.21
CA GLU A 43 13.39 -3.14 11.79
C GLU A 43 14.29 -2.30 12.70
N GLU A 44 14.69 -1.11 12.25
CA GLU A 44 15.45 -0.16 13.06
C GLU A 44 14.70 0.26 14.34
N VAL A 45 13.41 0.56 14.22
CA VAL A 45 12.57 0.93 15.37
C VAL A 45 12.45 -0.23 16.36
N VAL A 46 12.27 -1.46 15.88
CA VAL A 46 12.18 -2.66 16.74
C VAL A 46 13.52 -2.96 17.41
N SER A 47 14.64 -2.75 16.72
CA SER A 47 15.99 -2.93 17.27
C SER A 47 16.29 -1.96 18.41
N ARG A 48 15.92 -0.68 18.24
CA ARG A 48 16.16 0.39 19.22
C ARG A 48 15.10 0.45 20.34
N ALA A 49 14.01 -0.29 20.20
CA ALA A 49 12.90 -0.24 21.14
C ALA A 49 13.28 -0.75 22.54
N PRO A 50 12.96 -0.01 23.62
CA PRO A 50 13.25 -0.42 24.99
C PRO A 50 12.56 -1.74 25.36
N VAL A 51 13.32 -2.66 25.98
CA VAL A 51 12.87 -4.03 26.25
C VAL A 51 12.05 -4.16 27.55
N ARG A 52 11.87 -3.08 28.32
CA ARG A 52 11.25 -3.08 29.68
C ARG A 52 10.06 -4.03 29.86
N ARG A 53 9.05 -3.97 28.97
CA ARG A 53 7.90 -4.91 28.96
C ARG A 53 7.71 -5.65 27.62
N GLY A 54 8.59 -5.41 26.64
CA GLY A 54 8.49 -5.94 25.27
C GLY A 54 7.21 -5.59 24.49
N LYS A 55 6.31 -4.74 25.01
CA LYS A 55 5.05 -4.35 24.36
C LYS A 55 5.31 -3.46 23.13
N LEU A 56 6.27 -2.54 23.23
CA LEU A 56 6.61 -1.62 22.13
C LEU A 56 7.04 -2.39 20.87
N ARG A 57 8.02 -3.30 21.00
CA ARG A 57 8.54 -4.14 19.90
C ARG A 57 7.44 -4.93 19.18
N ARG A 58 6.48 -5.49 19.93
CA ARG A 58 5.36 -6.26 19.38
C ARG A 58 4.30 -5.40 18.67
N ASN A 59 4.28 -4.10 18.98
CA ASN A 59 3.26 -3.18 18.49
C ASN A 59 3.71 -2.35 17.29
N VAL A 60 5.00 -2.39 16.91
CA VAL A 60 5.51 -1.72 15.71
C VAL A 60 4.95 -2.42 14.46
N VAL A 61 4.13 -1.71 13.69
CA VAL A 61 3.52 -2.19 12.45
C VAL A 61 3.73 -1.21 11.31
N ILE A 62 3.47 -1.66 10.09
CA ILE A 62 3.46 -0.80 8.91
C ILE A 62 2.02 -0.51 8.56
N LEU A 63 1.72 0.77 8.39
CA LEU A 63 0.48 1.25 7.81
C LEU A 63 0.77 1.76 6.40
N SER A 64 -0.10 1.39 5.46
CA SER A 64 -0.08 1.93 4.10
C SER A 64 -1.39 2.65 3.86
N ARG A 65 -1.33 3.84 3.28
CA ARG A 65 -2.48 4.62 2.86
C ARG A 65 -2.29 5.08 1.42
N ARG A 66 -3.41 5.31 0.74
CA ARG A 66 -3.39 6.00 -0.54
C ARG A 66 -3.21 7.49 -0.27
N SER A 67 -2.29 8.13 -0.98
CA SER A 67 -2.10 9.57 -0.93
C SER A 67 -3.25 10.27 -1.67
N ARG A 68 -3.47 11.56 -1.36
CA ARG A 68 -4.46 12.38 -2.07
C ARG A 68 -4.10 12.57 -3.54
N ASP A 69 -2.81 12.55 -3.85
CA ASP A 69 -2.28 12.76 -5.20
C ASP A 69 -2.25 11.45 -6.03
N GLY A 70 -2.92 10.38 -5.56
CA GLY A 70 -3.03 9.11 -6.28
C GLY A 70 -1.90 8.11 -6.03
N GLY A 71 -0.82 8.53 -5.35
CA GLY A 71 0.29 7.66 -4.93
C GLY A 71 -0.03 6.75 -3.73
N MET A 72 0.95 5.94 -3.33
CA MET A 72 0.91 5.14 -2.10
C MET A 72 1.92 5.68 -1.10
N GLU A 73 1.54 5.72 0.17
CA GLU A 73 2.41 6.09 1.29
C GLU A 73 2.42 4.95 2.28
N SER A 74 3.60 4.54 2.75
CA SER A 74 3.75 3.54 3.80
C SER A 74 4.69 4.05 4.89
N GLY A 75 4.33 3.82 6.14
CA GLY A 75 5.10 4.29 7.29
C GLY A 75 4.97 3.37 8.50
N VAL A 76 5.80 3.61 9.50
CA VAL A 76 5.80 2.87 10.76
C VAL A 76 4.80 3.49 11.73
N HIS A 77 4.00 2.65 12.37
CA HIS A 77 3.04 3.05 13.39
C HIS A 77 3.15 2.13 14.60
N ILE A 78 3.00 2.69 15.80
CA ILE A 78 3.04 1.94 17.06
C ILE A 78 1.60 1.74 17.52
N ARG A 79 1.15 0.49 17.53
CA ARG A 79 -0.20 0.17 18.00
C ARG A 79 -0.32 0.35 19.51
N GLY A 80 -1.48 0.85 19.92
CA GLY A 80 -1.82 1.08 21.31
C GLY A 80 -1.47 2.48 21.77
N VAL A 81 -1.86 2.79 22.99
CA VAL A 81 -1.74 4.13 23.56
C VAL A 81 -0.68 4.07 24.65
N ASN A 82 0.26 5.01 24.64
CA ASN A 82 1.16 5.20 25.75
C ASN A 82 0.33 5.65 26.97
N PRO A 83 0.24 4.86 28.05
CA PRO A 83 -0.56 5.23 29.22
C PRO A 83 -0.07 6.51 29.90
N ASP A 84 1.19 6.88 29.71
CA ASP A 84 1.79 8.06 30.33
C ASP A 84 1.52 9.35 29.53
N THR A 85 1.37 9.25 28.20
CA THR A 85 1.24 10.44 27.32
C THR A 85 -0.03 10.47 26.48
N GLY A 86 -0.80 9.38 26.44
CA GLY A 86 -2.00 9.27 25.59
C GLY A 86 -1.73 9.13 24.09
N ASN A 87 -0.45 9.10 23.66
CA ASN A 87 -0.07 9.08 22.25
C ASN A 87 0.21 7.66 21.72
N SER A 88 -0.01 7.46 20.41
CA SER A 88 0.30 6.23 19.66
C SER A 88 1.36 6.50 18.59
#